data_AF-A0AA39D831-F1
#
_entry.id   AF-A0AA39D831-F1
#
_cell.length_a   1.000
_cell.length_b   1.000
_cell.length_c   1.000
_cell.angle_alpha   90.00
_cell.angle_beta   90.00
_cell.angle_gamma   90.00
#
_symmetry.space_group_name_H-M   'P 1'
#
loop_
_entity.id
_entity.type
_entity.pdbx_description
1 polymer ?
#
loop_
_entity_poly.entity_id
_entity_poly.type
_entity_poly.pdbx_seq_one_letter_code
_entity_poly.pdbx_strand_id
1 'polypeptide(L)' 'MCYEVKCSTCGKTTWGGCGRHVPSVHKRVPEGEHCLCRDWPGVKLGDQSSSASTAADSEATSVCAIL' A
#
# COMPACT_ATOMS: atom_id res chain seq x y z
N MET A 1 -15.35 4.92 -9.64
CA MET A 1 -15.69 3.51 -9.34
C MET A 1 -14.51 2.64 -9.75
N CYS A 2 -14.01 1.75 -8.89
CA CYS A 2 -13.00 0.77 -9.33
C CYS A 2 -13.69 -0.57 -9.66
N TYR A 3 -13.13 -1.31 -10.61
CA TYR A 3 -13.67 -2.60 -11.06
C TYR A 3 -12.54 -3.60 -11.30
N GLU A 4 -12.87 -4.89 -11.37
CA GLU A 4 -11.94 -5.97 -11.66
C GLU A 4 -11.64 -6.07 -13.16
N VAL A 5 -10.38 -6.27 -13.52
CA VAL A 5 -9.93 -6.50 -14.90
C VAL A 5 -8.83 -7.55 -14.93
N LYS A 6 -8.66 -8.24 -16.05
CA LYS A 6 -7.58 -9.22 -16.23
C LYS A 6 -6.28 -8.51 -16.63
N CYS A 7 -5.18 -8.84 -15.97
CA CYS A 7 -3.86 -8.35 -16.34
C CYS A 7 -3.36 -9.07 -17.59
N SER A 8 -2.99 -8.34 -18.63
CA SER A 8 -2.44 -8.92 -19.86
C SER A 8 -1.04 -9.53 -19.67
N THR A 9 -0.33 -9.15 -18.62
CA THR A 9 1.04 -9.63 -18.35
C THR A 9 1.07 -10.97 -17.62
N CYS A 10 0.24 -11.13 -16.59
CA CYS A 10 0.25 -12.34 -15.74
C CYS A 10 -1.05 -13.15 -15.80
N GLY A 11 -2.11 -12.66 -16.45
CA GLY A 11 -3.41 -13.33 -16.56
C GLY A 11 -4.25 -13.32 -15.27
N LYS A 12 -3.71 -12.80 -14.16
CA LYS A 12 -4.38 -12.66 -12.86
C LYS A 12 -5.34 -11.46 -12.84
N THR A 13 -6.18 -11.42 -11.82
CA THR A 13 -7.17 -10.36 -11.64
C THR A 13 -6.52 -9.14 -10.99
N THR A 14 -6.60 -8.01 -11.68
CA THR A 14 -6.19 -6.68 -11.21
C THR A 14 -7.40 -5.76 -11.12
N TRP A 15 -7.18 -4.50 -10.75
CA TRP A 15 -8.22 -3.49 -10.66
C TRP A 15 -8.04 -2.43 -11.76
N GLY A 16 -9.11 -1.72 -12.12
CA GLY A 16 -9.09 -0.52 -12.96
C GLY A 16 -9.85 0.63 -12.28
N GLY A 17 -9.43 1.87 -12.47
CA GLY A 17 -10.08 3.07 -11.90
C GLY A 17 -9.15 4.01 -11.14
N CYS A 18 -9.69 4.75 -10.16
CA CYS A 18 -9.01 5.85 -9.46
C CYS A 18 -8.25 5.46 -8.18
N GLY A 19 -8.07 4.18 -7.87
CA GLY A 19 -7.28 3.74 -6.70
C GLY A 19 -8.02 3.77 -5.36
N ARG A 20 -8.97 4.69 -5.16
CA ARG A 20 -9.69 4.87 -3.88
C ARG A 20 -10.63 3.71 -3.49
N HIS A 21 -11.08 2.92 -4.45
CA HIS A 21 -12.02 1.81 -4.21
C HIS A 21 -11.34 0.44 -4.38
N VAL A 22 -10.02 0.42 -4.49
CA VAL A 22 -9.22 -0.80 -4.68
C VAL A 22 -9.35 -1.80 -3.54
N PRO A 23 -9.46 -1.40 -2.25
CA PRO A 23 -9.69 -2.35 -1.16
C PRO A 23 -10.99 -3.14 -1.32
N SER A 24 -12.04 -2.50 -1.86
CA SER A 24 -13.32 -3.15 -2.12
C SER A 24 -13.24 -4.14 -3.28
N VAL A 25 -12.43 -3.85 -4.30
CA VAL A 25 -12.17 -4.77 -5.42
C VAL A 25 -11.30 -5.93 -4.95
N HIS A 26 -10.25 -5.65 -4.18
CA HIS A 26 -9.33 -6.66 -3.66
C HIS A 26 -10.05 -7.72 -2.83
N LYS A 27 -11.02 -7.31 -1.99
CA LYS A 27 -11.84 -8.24 -1.18
C LYS A 27 -12.75 -9.15 -1.99
N ARG A 28 -13.07 -8.80 -3.25
CA ARG A 28 -13.88 -9.64 -4.15
C ARG A 28 -13.04 -10.68 -4.88
N VAL A 29 -11.75 -10.43 -5.03
CA VAL A 29 -10.80 -11.33 -5.67
C VAL A 29 -10.24 -12.27 -4.60
N PRO A 30 -10.23 -13.59 -4.81
CA PRO A 30 -9.69 -14.54 -3.83
C PRO A 30 -8.17 -14.43 -3.72
N GLU A 31 -7.64 -14.74 -2.53
CA GLU A 31 -6.21 -14.73 -2.24
C GLU A 31 -5.48 -15.73 -3.15
N GLY A 32 -4.56 -15.21 -3.98
CA GLY A 32 -3.84 -15.99 -5.01
C GLY A 32 -4.22 -15.63 -6.46
N GLU A 33 -5.40 -15.03 -6.67
CA GLU A 33 -5.83 -14.49 -7.97
C GLU A 33 -5.47 -13.00 -8.14
N HIS A 34 -4.92 -12.34 -7.11
CA HIS A 34 -4.49 -10.95 -7.19
C HIS A 34 -3.24 -10.79 -8.07
N CYS A 35 -3.33 -9.90 -9.03
CA CYS A 35 -2.19 -9.50 -9.85
C CYS A 35 -1.20 -8.68 -9.01
N LEU A 36 0.07 -9.11 -8.95
CA LEU A 36 1.16 -8.39 -8.27
C LEU A 36 1.99 -7.52 -9.22
N CYS A 37 1.66 -7.47 -10.52
CA CYS A 37 2.37 -6.62 -11.49
C CYS A 37 2.12 -5.12 -11.26
N ARG A 38 1.13 -4.78 -10.44
CA ARG A 38 0.73 -3.41 -10.11
C ARG A 38 0.42 -3.31 -8.63
N ASP A 39 0.72 -2.14 -8.07
CA ASP A 39 0.43 -1.83 -6.68
C ASP A 39 -1.07 -1.84 -6.35
N TRP A 40 -1.39 -2.22 -5.12
CA TRP A 40 -2.75 -2.27 -4.59
C TRP A 40 -2.92 -1.19 -3.52
N PRO A 41 -3.17 0.07 -3.92
CA PRO A 41 -3.29 1.17 -2.99
C PRO A 41 -4.43 0.92 -2.00
N GLY A 42 -4.11 1.06 -0.70
CA GLY A 42 -5.05 0.86 0.39
C GLY A 42 -5.28 -0.60 0.80
N VAL A 43 -4.58 -1.56 0.19
CA VAL A 43 -4.54 -2.95 0.64
C VAL A 43 -3.20 -3.18 1.32
N LYS A 44 -3.20 -3.31 2.64
CA LYS A 44 -1.99 -3.73 3.37
C LYS A 44 -1.79 -5.23 3.14
N LEU A 45 -1.11 -5.57 2.04
CA LEU A 45 -0.43 -6.87 1.92
C LEU A 45 0.72 -6.79 2.94
N GLY A 46 0.57 -7.36 4.14
CA GLY A 46 1.59 -7.27 5.18
C GLY A 46 2.96 -7.74 4.65
N ASP A 47 4.08 -7.07 4.89
CA ASP A 47 4.46 -6.19 6.00
C ASP A 47 5.36 -5.04 5.47
N GLN A 48 5.02 -3.80 5.85
CA GLN A 48 5.92 -2.64 5.95
C GLN A 48 6.92 -2.37 4.80
N SER A 49 6.45 -1.83 3.66
CA SER A 49 7.31 -1.03 2.78
C SER A 49 6.51 0.05 2.05
N SER A 50 6.17 1.11 2.78
CA SER A 50 5.96 2.49 2.29
C SER A 50 5.46 3.37 3.44
N SER A 51 6.18 3.32 4.56
CA SER A 51 6.13 4.34 5.63
C SER A 51 7.55 4.51 6.17
N ALA A 52 8.49 4.83 5.27
CA ALA A 52 9.80 5.36 5.64
C ALA A 52 9.98 6.69 4.90
N SER A 53 9.18 7.67 5.32
CA SER A 53 9.25 9.10 5.01
C SER A 53 8.34 9.71 6.09
N THR A 54 8.83 10.12 7.26
CA THR A 54 9.85 11.15 7.50
C THR A 54 10.58 10.88 8.81
N ALA A 55 11.89 10.58 8.72
CA ALA A 55 12.81 10.87 9.81
C ALA A 55 13.22 12.34 9.67
N ALA A 56 12.77 13.18 10.60
CA ALA A 56 13.46 14.37 11.10
C ALA A 56 12.50 15.13 12.03
N ASP A 57 12.50 14.77 13.31
CA ASP A 57 12.61 15.82 14.30
C ASP A 57 13.55 15.32 15.40
N SER A 58 14.77 15.83 15.33
CA SER A 58 15.80 15.68 16.34
C SER A 58 15.53 16.72 17.42
N GLU A 59 14.58 16.47 18.31
CA GLU A 59 14.48 17.23 19.55
C GLU A 59 15.48 16.68 20.58
N ALA A 60 16.75 16.90 20.27
CA ALA A 60 17.82 16.93 21.25
C ALA A 60 17.66 18.21 22.08
N THR A 61 16.72 18.22 23.02
CA THR A 61 16.68 19.21 24.10
C THR A 61 16.43 18.50 25.41
N SER A 62 17.48 18.33 26.20
CA SER A 62 17.45 18.76 27.59
C SER A 62 18.85 18.66 28.17
N VAL A 63 19.61 19.73 27.98
CA VAL A 63 20.50 20.32 28.98
C VAL A 63 20.42 19.67 30.37
N CYS A 64 21.36 18.76 30.65
CA CYS A 64 21.87 18.50 31.99
C CYS A 64 23.37 18.80 32.00
N ALA A 65 23.72 20.01 31.54
CA ALA A 65 24.98 20.64 31.86
C ALA A 65 24.76 21.49 33.13
N ILE A 66 25.49 21.13 34.19
CA ILE A 66 25.98 22.03 35.25
C ILE A 66 24.91 22.61 36.20
N LEU A 67 24.66 21.90 37.31
CA LEU A 67 24.50 22.43 38.69
C LEU A 67 24.55 21.29 39.71
#